data_AF-A0A934ZTK0-F1
#
_entry.id   AF-A0A934ZTK0-F1
#
_cell.length_a   1.000
_cell.length_b   1.000
_cell.length_c   1.000
_cell.angle_alpha   90.00
_cell.angle_beta   90.00
_cell.angle_gamma   90.00
#
_symmetry.space_group_name_H-M   'P 1'
#
loop_
_entity.id
_entity.type
_entity.pdbx_description
1 polymer ?
#
loop_
_entity_poly.entity_id
_entity_poly.type
_entity_poly.pdbx_seq_one_letter_code
_entity_poly.pdbx_strand_id
1 'polypeptide(L)' 'MTEHLPASLQAALADLAAWLDGAQIPATIIGGIAASILGRPRLTRDIDALALLAEAD' A
#
# COMPACT_ATOMS: atom_id res chain seq x y z
N MET A 1 -12.43 10.94 -18.55
CA MET A 1 -11.40 9.88 -18.57
C MET A 1 -11.39 9.24 -17.19
N THR A 2 -12.16 8.16 -17.01
CA THR A 2 -12.00 7.26 -15.85
C THR A 2 -10.78 6.40 -16.13
N GLU A 3 -9.59 6.95 -15.91
CA GLU A 3 -8.37 6.15 -15.88
C GLU A 3 -8.49 5.22 -14.69
N HIS A 4 -8.77 3.95 -14.97
CA HIS A 4 -8.79 2.92 -13.96
C HIS A 4 -7.35 2.77 -13.43
N LEU A 5 -7.21 2.46 -12.14
CA LEU A 5 -5.89 2.09 -11.61
C LEU A 5 -5.27 1.03 -12.55
N PRO A 6 -3.99 1.17 -12.95
CA PRO A 6 -3.34 0.13 -13.73
C PRO A 6 -3.52 -1.21 -13.01
N ALA A 7 -3.97 -2.25 -13.71
CA ALA A 7 -4.23 -3.56 -13.11
C ALA A 7 -3.02 -4.08 -12.33
N SER A 8 -1.81 -3.73 -12.78
CA SER A 8 -0.54 -4.03 -12.10
C SER A 8 -0.41 -3.36 -10.73
N LEU A 9 -0.87 -2.12 -10.56
CA LEU A 9 -0.78 -1.39 -9.29
C LEU A 9 -1.79 -1.94 -8.28
N GLN A 10 -2.98 -2.32 -8.73
CA GLN A 10 -3.96 -2.99 -7.87
C GLN A 10 -3.46 -4.38 -7.42
N ALA A 11 -2.89 -5.17 -8.34
CA ALA A 11 -2.30 -6.46 -8.01
C ALA A 11 -1.14 -6.32 -7.01
N ALA A 12 -0.22 -5.37 -7.24
CA ALA A 12 0.89 -5.11 -6.33
C ALA A 12 0.41 -4.71 -4.91
N LEU A 13 -0.67 -3.93 -4.80
CA LEU A 13 -1.25 -3.59 -3.51
C LEU A 13 -1.83 -4.81 -2.79
N ALA A 14 -2.52 -5.69 -3.52
CA ALA A 14 -3.05 -6.94 -2.98
C ALA A 14 -1.93 -7.89 -2.53
N ASP A 15 -0.88 -8.04 -3.34
CA ASP A 15 0.28 -8.88 -3.02
C ASP A 15 1.02 -8.37 -1.79
N LEU A 16 1.23 -7.05 -1.68
CA LEU A 16 1.86 -6.45 -0.50
C LEU A 16 1.02 -6.66 0.77
N ALA A 17 -0.29 -6.45 0.69
CA ALA A 17 -1.19 -6.65 1.82
C ALA A 17 -1.20 -8.12 2.28
N ALA A 18 -1.27 -9.06 1.34
CA ALA A 18 -1.21 -10.49 1.63
C ALA A 18 0.14 -10.90 2.26
N TRP A 19 1.25 -10.33 1.78
CA TRP A 19 2.57 -10.60 2.34
C TRP A 19 2.71 -10.08 3.78
N LEU A 20 2.26 -8.85 4.05
CA LEU A 20 2.29 -8.27 5.40
C LEU A 20 1.42 -9.06 6.39
N ASP A 21 0.22 -9.47 5.96
CA ASP A 21 -0.69 -10.29 6.76
C ASP A 21 -0.10 -11.68 7.05
N GLY A 22 0.42 -12.36 6.02
CA GLY A 22 1.06 -13.67 6.16
C GLY A 22 2.34 -13.64 7.01
N ALA A 23 3.07 -12.52 7.00
CA ALA A 23 4.24 -12.31 7.86
C ALA A 23 3.86 -11.87 9.29
N GLN A 24 2.58 -11.62 9.57
CA GLN A 24 2.06 -11.05 10.81
C GLN A 24 2.79 -9.75 11.23
N ILE A 25 3.17 -8.93 10.26
CA ILE A 25 3.86 -7.66 10.50
C ILE A 25 2.81 -6.57 10.66
N PRO A 26 2.71 -5.91 11.84
CA PRO A 26 1.86 -4.74 11.98
C PRO A 26 2.32 -3.64 11.04
N ALA A 27 1.47 -3.28 10.08
CA ALA A 27 1.82 -2.33 9.04
C ALA A 27 0.62 -1.50 8.59
N THR A 28 0.91 -0.39 7.89
CA THR A 28 -0.10 0.46 7.28
C THR A 28 0.38 0.99 5.94
N ILE A 29 -0.55 1.17 4.99
CA ILE A 29 -0.27 1.81 3.71
C ILE A 29 -0.20 3.32 3.93
N ILE A 30 0.81 3.95 3.35
CA ILE A 30 1.03 5.40 3.43
C ILE A 30 1.10 6.02 2.02
N GLY A 31 1.56 7.28 1.92
CA GLY A 31 1.86 7.89 0.63
C GLY A 31 0.63 8.15 -0.25
N GLY A 32 0.80 7.97 -1.56
CA GLY A 32 -0.20 8.36 -2.57
C GLY A 32 -1.49 7.54 -2.53
N ILE A 33 -1.37 6.23 -2.26
CA ILE A 33 -2.50 5.32 -2.12
C ILE A 33 -3.33 5.71 -0.88
N ALA A 34 -2.68 5.89 0.28
CA ALA A 34 -3.38 6.28 1.51
C ALA A 34 -4.09 7.64 1.38
N ALA A 35 -3.43 8.63 0.77
CA ALA A 35 -4.05 9.93 0.51
C ALA A 35 -5.31 9.80 -0.36
N SER A 36 -5.26 8.98 -1.40
CA SER A 36 -6.39 8.75 -2.31
C SER A 36 -7.56 8.03 -1.62
N ILE A 37 -7.28 7.04 -0.77
CA ILE A 37 -8.28 6.37 0.08
C ILE A 37 -8.98 7.37 1.01
N LEU A 38 -8.24 8.34 1.53
CA LEU A 38 -8.77 9.42 2.38
C LEU A 38 -9.48 10.54 1.60
N GLY A 39 -9.83 10.31 0.33
CA GLY A 39 -10.56 11.27 -0.49
C GLY A 39 -9.73 12.47 -0.93
N ARG A 40 -8.39 12.36 -0.94
CA ARG A 40 -7.46 13.36 -1.48
C ARG A 40 -6.83 12.79 -2.75
N PRO A 41 -7.44 13.02 -3.93
CA PRO A 41 -6.95 12.44 -5.18
C PRO A 41 -5.48 12.76 -5.40
N ARG A 42 -4.63 11.73 -5.47
CA ARG A 42 -3.20 11.87 -5.72
C ARG A 42 -2.77 10.78 -6.69
N LEU A 43 -2.32 11.20 -7.87
CA LEU A 43 -1.71 10.28 -8.83
C LEU A 43 -0.42 9.72 -8.21
N THR A 44 -0.29 8.41 -8.19
CA THR A 44 0.94 7.72 -7.78
C THR A 44 1.22 6.53 -8.69
N ARG A 45 2.49 6.10 -8.71
CA ARG A 45 2.97 4.94 -9.50
C ARG A 45 3.59 3.85 -8.64
N ASP A 46 3.60 4.07 -7.33
CA ASP A 46 4.20 3.22 -6.32
C ASP A 46 3.22 2.98 -5.16
N ILE A 47 3.63 2.09 -4.26
CA ILE A 47 2.92 1.76 -3.03
C ILE A 47 3.94 1.86 -1.91
N ASP A 48 3.64 2.69 -0.92
CA ASP A 48 4.45 2.87 0.28
C ASP A 48 3.76 2.17 1.47
N ALA A 49 4.53 1.48 2.30
CA ALA A 49 4.06 0.91 3.55
C ALA A 49 5.01 1.27 4.70
N LEU A 50 4.43 1.53 5.87
CA LEU A 50 5.13 1.62 7.14
C LEU A 50 4.89 0.33 7.92
N ALA A 51 5.96 -0.34 8.32
CA ALA A 51 5.92 -1.57 9.09
C ALA A 51 6.60 -1.39 10.45
N LEU A 52 6.04 -2.00 11.49
CA LEU A 52 6.65 -2.10 12.80
C LEU A 52 7.48 -3.39 12.84
N LEU A 53 8.80 -3.24 12.91
CA LEU A 53 9.72 -4.36 13.11
C LEU A 53 10.05 -4.47 14.60
N ALA A 54 10.18 -5.70 15.08
CA ALA A 54 10.75 -5.93 16.40
C ALA A 54 12.19 -5.38 16.42
N GLU A 55 12.60 -4.79 17.55
CA GLU A 55 14.01 -4.49 17.77
C GLU A 55 14.79 -5.80 17.77
N ALA A 56 15.92 -5.83 17.08
CA ALA A 56 16.85 -6.94 17.17
C ALA A 56 17.69 -6.75 18.44
N ASP A 57 17.71 -7.78 19.30
CA ASP A 57 18.57 -7.83 20.50
C ASP A 57 20.07 -7.68 20.15
#